data_AF-A0A1Z9FI69-F1
#
_entry.id   AF-A0A1Z9FI69-F1
#
_cell.length_a   1.000
_cell.length_b   1.000
_cell.length_c   1.000
_cell.angle_alpha   90.00
_cell.angle_beta   90.00
_cell.angle_gamma   90.00
#
_symmetry.space_group_name_H-M   'P 1'
#
loop_
_entity.id
_entity.type
_entity.pdbx_description
1 polymer ?
#
loop_
_entity_poly.entity_id
_entity_poly.type
_entity_poly.pdbx_seq_one_letter_code
_entity_poly.pdbx_strand_id
1 'polypeptide(L)' 'DVVIASVKGQEIVIKGAGKTPLTLFLNDKLLDLDEPVKVFLDDKEVYNGKLARTQEAIQQSLEQRLDPEMAATAIISLKK' A
#
# COMPACT_ATOMS: atom_id res chain seq x y z
N ASP A 1 0.79 -20.46 -1.03
CA ASP A 1 0.49 -19.58 -2.17
C ASP A 1 1.51 -18.47 -2.26
N VAL A 2 1.83 -17.99 -3.47
CA VAL A 2 2.79 -16.90 -3.69
C VAL A 2 2.00 -15.64 -4.03
N VAL A 3 2.22 -14.57 -3.27
CA VAL A 3 1.67 -13.24 -3.57
C VAL A 3 2.78 -12.40 -4.19
N ILE A 4 2.51 -11.82 -5.36
CA ILE A 4 3.44 -10.94 -6.06
C ILE A 4 2.87 -9.53 -6.04
N ALA A 5 3.63 -8.58 -5.49
CA ALA A 5 3.31 -7.16 -5.55
C ALA A 5 4.37 -6.44 -6.40
N SER A 6 3.92 -5.55 -7.26
CA SER A 6 4.79 -4.74 -8.13
C SER A 6 4.29 -3.31 -8.19
N VAL A 7 5.21 -2.37 -8.30
CA VAL A 7 4.91 -0.93 -8.40
C VAL A 7 5.53 -0.41 -9.70
N LYS A 8 4.73 0.32 -10.47
CA LYS A 8 5.18 0.99 -11.71
C LYS A 8 4.56 2.38 -11.76
N GLY A 9 5.37 3.40 -11.43
CA GLY A 9 4.85 4.76 -11.24
C GLY A 9 3.84 4.78 -10.09
N GLN A 10 2.64 5.31 -10.37
CA GLN A 10 1.53 5.42 -9.42
C GLN A 10 0.59 4.21 -9.40
N GLU A 11 1.00 3.09 -10.02
CA GLU A 11 0.18 1.87 -10.11
C GLU A 11 0.81 0.73 -9.32
N ILE A 12 0.01 0.11 -8.45
CA ILE A 12 0.36 -1.07 -7.67
C ILE A 12 -0.44 -2.25 -8.21
N VAL A 13 0.25 -3.33 -8.60
CA VAL A 13 -0.37 -4.56 -9.08
C VAL A 13 -0.04 -5.71 -8.13
N ILE A 14 -1.08 -6.35 -7.62
CA ILE A 14 -1.00 -7.49 -6.71
C ILE A 14 -1.63 -8.70 -7.41
N LYS A 15 -0.88 -9.81 -7.48
CA LYS A 15 -1.33 -11.07 -8.05
C LYS A 15 -1.19 -12.22 -7.05
N GLY A 16 -2.12 -13.15 -7.09
CA GLY A 16 -2.05 -14.38 -6.27
C GLY A 16 -2.54 -14.20 -4.83
N ALA A 17 -3.24 -13.10 -4.53
CA ALA A 17 -3.78 -12.82 -3.20
C ALA A 17 -4.99 -13.70 -2.85
N GLY A 18 -5.67 -14.29 -3.85
CA GLY A 18 -6.80 -15.18 -3.63
C GLY A 18 -7.95 -14.47 -2.93
N LYS A 19 -8.39 -14.99 -1.76
CA LYS A 19 -9.42 -14.38 -0.90
C LYS A 19 -8.84 -13.72 0.36
N THR A 20 -7.52 -13.67 0.48
CA THR A 20 -6.85 -13.17 1.69
C THR A 20 -6.99 -11.65 1.76
N PRO A 21 -7.47 -11.07 2.87
CA PRO A 21 -7.48 -9.63 3.05
C PRO A 21 -6.04 -9.10 3.06
N LEU A 22 -5.80 -7.99 2.38
CA LEU A 22 -4.48 -7.38 2.30
C LEU A 22 -4.49 -6.00 2.94
N THR A 23 -3.38 -5.64 3.56
CA THR A 23 -3.12 -4.28 4.02
C THR A 23 -1.81 -3.83 3.40
N LEU A 24 -1.84 -2.68 2.71
CA LEU A 24 -0.66 -2.08 2.13
C LEU A 24 -0.15 -0.96 3.04
N PHE A 25 1.16 -0.96 3.23
CA PHE A 25 1.91 0.04 3.96
C PHE A 25 2.73 0.82 2.93
N LEU A 26 2.45 2.10 2.78
CA LEU A 26 2.96 2.92 1.68
C LEU A 26 3.65 4.17 2.23
N ASN A 27 4.67 4.65 1.51
CA ASN A 27 5.38 5.89 1.80
C ASN A 27 5.83 6.57 0.51
N ASP A 28 6.27 7.82 0.65
CA ASP A 28 6.68 8.67 -0.48
C ASP A 28 7.97 8.23 -1.19
N LYS A 29 8.74 7.32 -0.58
CA LYS A 29 9.90 6.72 -1.25
C LYS A 29 9.49 5.68 -2.29
N LEU A 30 8.29 5.10 -2.16
CA LEU A 30 7.78 4.08 -3.07
C LEU A 30 6.99 4.68 -4.24
N LEU A 31 6.19 5.72 -3.96
CA LEU A 31 5.28 6.37 -4.89
C LEU A 31 4.92 7.77 -4.37
N ASP A 32 4.44 8.66 -5.24
CA ASP A 32 4.07 10.02 -4.83
C ASP A 32 2.67 10.01 -4.17
N LEU A 33 2.59 10.14 -2.84
CA LEU A 33 1.29 10.15 -2.16
C LEU A 33 0.51 11.46 -2.36
N ASP A 34 1.10 12.45 -3.04
CA ASP A 34 0.39 13.65 -3.44
C ASP A 34 -0.43 13.52 -4.72
N GLU A 35 -0.16 12.47 -5.50
CA GLU A 35 -0.91 12.09 -6.69
C GLU A 35 -1.87 10.90 -6.42
N PRO A 36 -2.88 10.69 -7.28
CA PRO A 36 -3.73 9.51 -7.21
C PRO A 36 -2.93 8.22 -7.40
N VAL A 37 -3.22 7.23 -6.56
CA VAL A 37 -2.63 5.89 -6.59
C VAL A 37 -3.69 4.91 -7.05
N LYS A 38 -3.33 4.02 -7.98
CA LYS A 38 -4.20 2.92 -8.41
C LYS A 38 -3.70 1.61 -7.87
N VAL A 39 -4.62 0.78 -7.40
CA VAL A 39 -4.30 -0.57 -6.93
C VAL A 39 -5.14 -1.58 -7.68
N PHE A 40 -4.47 -2.56 -8.27
CA PHE A 40 -5.07 -3.68 -8.98
C PHE A 40 -4.82 -4.97 -8.20
N LEU A 41 -5.88 -5.72 -7.93
CA LEU A 41 -5.82 -7.03 -7.29
C LEU A 41 -6.37 -8.08 -8.25
N ASP A 42 -5.52 -9.03 -8.66
CA ASP A 42 -5.83 -10.03 -9.67
C ASP A 42 -6.47 -9.40 -10.94
N ASP A 43 -5.83 -8.34 -11.46
CA ASP A 43 -6.24 -7.57 -12.66
C ASP A 43 -7.54 -6.76 -12.52
N LYS A 44 -8.14 -6.69 -11.31
CA LYS A 44 -9.28 -5.82 -11.00
C LYS A 44 -8.84 -4.57 -10.24
N GLU A 45 -9.25 -3.39 -10.69
CA GLU A 45 -9.06 -2.14 -9.92
C GLU A 45 -9.88 -2.20 -8.63
N VAL A 46 -9.19 -2.09 -7.48
CA VAL A 46 -9.80 -2.12 -6.15
C VAL A 46 -9.65 -0.79 -5.41
N TYR A 47 -8.78 0.09 -5.90
CA TYR A 47 -8.61 1.44 -5.36
C TYR A 47 -8.07 2.38 -6.44
N ASN A 48 -8.56 3.61 -6.44
CA ASN A 48 -8.09 4.70 -7.29
C ASN A 48 -8.39 6.03 -6.59
N GLY A 49 -7.36 6.67 -6.06
CA GLY A 49 -7.53 7.93 -5.32
C GLY A 49 -6.26 8.37 -4.62
N LYS A 50 -6.32 9.54 -4.00
CA LYS A 50 -5.22 10.08 -3.19
C LYS A 50 -5.24 9.45 -1.80
N LEU A 51 -4.09 8.98 -1.34
CA LEU A 51 -3.93 8.42 -0.01
C LEU A 51 -3.52 9.52 0.98
N ALA A 52 -4.25 9.64 2.08
CA ALA A 52 -3.89 10.54 3.15
C ALA A 52 -2.75 9.94 3.97
N ARG A 53 -1.77 10.78 4.30
CA ARG A 53 -0.75 10.44 5.30
C ARG A 53 -1.39 10.56 6.68
N THR A 54 -1.19 9.57 7.55
CA THR A 54 -1.82 9.54 8.86
C THR A 54 -0.81 9.30 9.97
N GLN A 55 -1.06 9.90 11.13
CA GLN A 55 -0.21 9.70 12.31
C GLN A 55 -0.23 8.24 12.74
N GLU A 56 -1.40 7.59 12.63
CA GLU A 56 -1.61 6.20 12.97
C GLU A 56 -0.73 5.27 12.10
N ALA A 57 -0.58 5.56 10.80
CA ALA A 57 0.27 4.79 9.91
C ALA A 57 1.75 4.84 10.32
N ILE A 58 2.21 6.05 10.68
CA ILE A 58 3.58 6.29 11.12
C ILE A 58 3.84 5.58 12.45
N GLN A 59 2.95 5.77 13.42
CA GLN A 59 3.05 5.14 14.74
C GLN A 59 3.08 3.62 14.62
N GLN A 60 2.13 3.04 13.89
CA GLN A 60 2.05 1.59 13.69
C GLN A 60 3.31 1.04 13.01
N SER A 61 3.87 1.76 12.04
CA SER A 61 5.11 1.35 11.37
C SER A 61 6.30 1.34 12.32
N LEU A 62 6.45 2.40 13.12
CA LEU A 62 7.55 2.54 14.08
C LEU A 62 7.46 1.52 15.23
N GLU A 63 6.24 1.15 15.63
CA GLU A 63 6.00 0.07 16.60
C GLU A 63 6.40 -1.30 16.06
N GLN A 64 6.11 -1.57 14.79
CA GLN A 64 6.52 -2.83 14.15
C GLN A 64 8.03 -2.89 13.92
N ARG A 65 8.62 -1.76 13.49
CA ARG A 65 10.05 -1.62 13.28
C ARG A 65 10.46 -0.17 13.49
N LEU A 66 11.36 0.05 14.44
CA LEU A 66 11.87 1.37 14.82
C LEU A 66 12.87 1.95 13.78
N ASP A 67 12.46 2.00 12.52
CA ASP A 67 13.25 2.44 11.37
C ASP A 67 12.49 3.57 10.65
N PRO A 68 12.81 4.84 10.96
CA PRO A 68 12.11 6.00 10.39
C PRO A 68 12.20 6.07 8.86
N GLU A 69 13.27 5.54 8.27
CA GLU A 69 13.48 5.59 6.83
C GLU A 69 12.57 4.64 6.06
N MET A 70 12.11 3.58 6.72
CA MET A 70 11.19 2.58 6.17
C MET A 70 9.75 2.74 6.67
N ALA A 71 9.48 3.70 7.57
CA ALA A 71 8.16 3.89 8.14
C ALA A 71 7.13 4.20 7.04
N ALA A 72 5.98 3.52 7.09
CA ALA A 72 4.86 3.86 6.23
C ALA A 72 4.15 5.10 6.76
N THR A 73 3.76 5.97 5.84
CA THR A 73 3.02 7.20 6.15
C THR A 73 1.56 7.08 5.77
N ALA A 74 1.19 6.09 4.95
CA ALA A 74 -0.18 5.77 4.59
C ALA A 74 -0.44 4.26 4.70
N ILE A 75 -1.66 3.90 5.11
CA ILE A 75 -2.13 2.52 5.17
C ILE A 75 -3.45 2.41 4.42
N ILE A 76 -3.59 1.37 3.62
CA ILE A 76 -4.86 1.02 2.98
C ILE A 76 -5.16 -0.47 3.18
N SER A 77 -6.37 -0.76 3.66
CA SER A 77 -6.88 -2.13 3.76
C SER A 77 -7.73 -2.45 2.54
N LEU A 78 -7.35 -3.49 1.81
CA LEU A 78 -8.04 -3.98 0.64
C LEU A 78 -8.87 -5.20 1.02
N LYS A 79 -10.19 -5.06 0.87
CA LYS A 79 -11.14 -6.17 0.98
C LYS A 79 -11.60 -6.53 -0.43
N LYS A 80 -11.68 -7.82 -0.73
CA LYS A 80 -12.19 -8.30 -2.03
C LYS A 80 -13.70 -8.13 -2.12
#